data_AF-A0A1Z4BTK0-F1
#
_entry.id   AF-A0A1Z4BTK0-F1
#
_cell.length_a   1.000
_cell.length_b   1.000
_cell.length_c   1.000
_cell.angle_alpha   90.00
_cell.angle_beta   90.00
_cell.angle_gamma   90.00
#
_symmetry.space_group_name_H-M   'P 1'
#
loop_
_entity.id
_entity.type
_entity.pdbx_description
1 polymer ?
#
loop_
_entity_poly.entity_id
_entity_poly.type
_entity_poly.pdbx_seq_one_letter_code
_entity_poly.pdbx_strand_id
1 'polypeptide(L)' 'MKVSKIIIEKILKDNNFSIELAKRLGNQQQSVLGLARRNSRNLTLWEAVIFYKEQGFTEEQIFFDYSSEKVITTDKELTN' A
#
# COMPACT_ATOMS: atom_id res chain seq x y z
N MET A 1 -1.16 2.64 9.78
CA MET A 1 -1.31 2.62 8.32
C MET A 1 -1.63 1.22 7.85
N LYS A 2 -2.66 1.08 7.01
CA LYS A 2 -3.07 -0.16 6.34
C LYS A 2 -3.14 0.10 4.85
N VAL A 3 -3.00 -0.94 4.03
CA VAL A 3 -3.30 -0.81 2.61
C VAL A 3 -4.81 -0.86 2.36
N SER A 4 -5.25 -0.25 1.27
CA SER A 4 -6.64 -0.19 0.86
C SER A 4 -7.16 -1.58 0.46
N LYS A 5 -8.49 -1.70 0.36
CA LYS A 5 -9.13 -2.92 -0.12
C LYS A 5 -8.72 -3.27 -1.56
N ILE A 6 -8.42 -2.27 -2.40
CA ILE A 6 -7.99 -2.48 -3.80
C ILE A 6 -6.69 -3.29 -3.83
N ILE A 7 -5.70 -2.90 -3.01
CA ILE A 7 -4.43 -3.63 -2.92
C ILE A 7 -4.62 -5.03 -2.34
N ILE A 8 -5.43 -5.17 -1.29
CA ILE A 8 -5.74 -6.49 -0.71
C ILE A 8 -6.37 -7.43 -1.76
N GLU A 9 -7.37 -6.94 -2.50
CA GLU A 9 -8.01 -7.74 -3.54
C GLU A 9 -7.06 -8.07 -4.68
N LYS A 10 -6.20 -7.13 -5.09
CA LYS A 10 -5.18 -7.38 -6.10
C LYS A 10 -4.22 -8.48 -5.66
N ILE A 11 -3.72 -8.44 -4.42
CA ILE A 11 -2.85 -9.49 -3.88
C ILE A 11 -3.55 -10.86 -3.83
N LEU A 12 -4.82 -10.90 -3.41
CA LEU A 12 -5.53 -12.18 -3.21
C LEU A 12 -6.05 -12.81 -4.50
N LYS A 13 -6.32 -12.03 -5.54
CA LYS A 13 -6.97 -12.49 -6.78
C LYS A 13 -6.02 -12.55 -7.97
N ASP A 14 -4.90 -11.83 -7.95
CA ASP A 14 -3.92 -11.81 -9.03
C ASP A 14 -2.65 -12.57 -8.61
N ASN A 15 -2.48 -13.76 -9.21
CA ASN A 15 -1.38 -14.65 -8.88
C ASN A 15 -0.02 -14.06 -9.29
N ASN A 16 0.06 -13.41 -10.45
CA ASN A 16 1.31 -12.82 -10.91
C ASN A 16 1.71 -11.64 -10.02
N PHE A 17 0.74 -10.78 -9.69
CA PHE A 17 0.97 -9.66 -8.79
C PHE A 17 1.50 -10.10 -7.42
N SER A 18 0.89 -11.13 -6.82
CA SER A 18 1.32 -11.63 -5.52
C SER A 18 2.68 -12.34 -5.56
N ILE A 19 3.02 -13.02 -6.66
CA ILE A 19 4.35 -13.61 -6.87
C ILE A 19 5.42 -12.52 -7.00
N GLU A 20 5.18 -11.48 -7.78
CA GLU A 20 6.13 -10.39 -7.98
C GLU A 20 6.35 -9.59 -6.71
N LEU A 21 5.28 -9.28 -5.98
CA LEU A 21 5.38 -8.66 -4.65
C LEU A 21 6.19 -9.53 -3.70
N ALA A 22 5.97 -10.85 -3.70
CA ALA A 22 6.72 -11.77 -2.85
C ALA A 22 8.22 -11.77 -3.19
N LYS A 23 8.58 -11.79 -4.48
CA LYS A 23 9.97 -11.66 -4.95
C LYS A 23 10.60 -10.35 -4.47
N ARG A 24 9.89 -9.23 -4.63
CA ARG A 24 10.36 -7.90 -4.19
C ARG A 24 10.63 -7.86 -2.69
N LEU A 25 9.79 -8.52 -1.90
CA LEU A 25 9.90 -8.57 -0.44
C LEU A 25 10.81 -9.70 0.07
N GLY A 26 11.44 -10.49 -0.80
CA GLY A 26 12.25 -11.64 -0.40
C GLY A 26 11.47 -12.73 0.35
N ASN A 27 10.17 -12.87 0.07
CA ASN A 27 9.26 -13.76 0.76
C ASN A 27 8.66 -14.83 -0.17
N GLN A 28 8.07 -15.86 0.43
CA GLN A 28 7.20 -16.78 -0.30
C GLN A 28 5.83 -16.15 -0.56
N GLN A 29 5.20 -16.50 -1.69
CA GLN A 29 3.87 -15.98 -2.06
C GLN A 29 2.82 -16.25 -0.97
N GLN A 30 2.81 -17.45 -0.37
CA GLN A 30 1.86 -17.80 0.70
C GLN A 30 1.98 -16.88 1.93
N SER A 31 3.20 -16.44 2.26
CA SER A 31 3.42 -15.45 3.31
C SER A 31 2.75 -14.13 2.95
N VAL A 32 2.91 -13.64 1.72
CA VAL A 32 2.26 -12.41 1.22
C VAL A 32 0.73 -12.53 1.23
N LEU A 33 0.17 -13.67 0.81
CA LEU A 33 -1.28 -13.91 0.91
C LEU A 33 -1.75 -13.88 2.37
N GLY A 34 -0.97 -14.45 3.29
CA GLY A 34 -1.21 -14.37 4.74
C GLY A 34 -1.17 -12.94 5.27
N LEU A 35 -0.23 -12.12 4.80
CA LEU A 35 -0.16 -10.69 5.14
C LEU A 35 -1.41 -9.94 4.66
N ALA A 36 -1.89 -10.24 3.45
CA ALA A 36 -3.08 -9.60 2.88
C ALA A 36 -4.36 -9.98 3.63
N ARG A 37 -4.56 -11.26 3.97
CA ARG A 37 -5.73 -11.71 4.76
C ARG A 37 -5.85 -10.99 6.11
N ARG A 38 -4.73 -10.60 6.71
CA ARG A 38 -4.68 -9.88 8.00
C ARG A 38 -4.52 -8.36 7.84
N ASN A 39 -4.43 -7.85 6.62
CA ASN A 39 -4.07 -6.48 6.27
C ASN A 39 -2.89 -5.96 7.11
N SER A 40 -1.78 -6.70 7.06
CA SER A 40 -0.57 -6.42 7.84
C SER A 40 0.09 -5.11 7.43
N ARG A 41 0.65 -4.39 8.42
CA ARG A 41 1.50 -3.22 8.19
C ARG A 41 2.74 -3.52 7.31
N ASN A 42 3.15 -4.79 7.19
CA ASN A 42 4.24 -5.15 6.27
C ASN A 42 3.91 -4.84 4.80
N LEU A 43 2.63 -4.76 4.45
CA LEU A 43 2.19 -4.35 3.12
C LEU A 43 2.32 -2.85 2.87
N THR A 44 2.62 -2.05 3.89
CA THR A 44 2.89 -0.61 3.79
C THR A 44 4.39 -0.29 3.89
N LEU A 45 5.27 -1.29 3.84
CA LEU A 45 6.72 -1.07 3.82
C LEU A 45 7.14 -0.44 2.49
N TRP A 46 8.26 0.28 2.53
CA TRP A 46 8.76 1.06 1.39
C TRP A 46 8.84 0.23 0.11
N GLU A 47 9.40 -0.97 0.15
CA GLU A 47 9.56 -1.85 -1.01
C GLU A 47 8.22 -2.28 -1.60
N ALA A 48 7.21 -2.53 -0.75
CA ALA A 48 5.86 -2.86 -1.20
C ALA A 48 5.19 -1.64 -1.86
N VAL A 49 5.33 -0.46 -1.25
CA VAL A 49 4.75 0.79 -1.76
C VAL A 49 5.35 1.17 -3.11
N ILE A 50 6.67 1.04 -3.26
CA ILE A 50 7.34 1.28 -4.55
C ILE A 50 6.82 0.32 -5.62
N PHE A 51 6.70 -0.97 -5.30
CA PHE A 51 6.13 -1.94 -6.23
C PHE A 51 4.71 -1.54 -6.67
N TYR A 52 3.82 -1.13 -5.75
CA TYR A 52 2.48 -0.71 -6.15
C TYR A 52 2.49 0.51 -7.08
N LYS A 53 3.36 1.49 -6.82
CA LYS A 53 3.52 2.67 -7.69
C LYS A 53 4.01 2.30 -9.09
N GLU A 54 4.96 1.36 -9.19
CA GLU A 54 5.43 0.83 -10.48
C GLU A 54 4.32 0.12 -11.27
N GLN A 55 3.35 -0.47 -10.57
CA GLN A 55 2.16 -1.09 -11.16
C GLN A 55 1.06 -0.05 -11.48
N GLY A 56 1.31 1.24 -11.25
CA GLY A 56 0.42 2.35 -11.60
C GLY A 56 -0.59 2.75 -10.51
N PHE A 57 -0.46 2.24 -9.28
CA PHE A 57 -1.36 2.65 -8.18
C PHE A 57 -0.93 4.00 -7.59
N THR A 58 -1.92 4.87 -7.35
CA THR A 58 -1.70 6.13 -6.61
C THR A 58 -1.67 5.90 -5.10
N GLU A 59 -1.20 6.86 -4.33
CA GLU A 59 -1.16 6.73 -2.86
C GLU A 59 -2.57 6.62 -2.25
N GLU A 60 -3.55 7.34 -2.80
CA GLU A 60 -4.98 7.22 -2.45
C GLU A 60 -5.50 5.80 -2.66
N GLN A 61 -5.02 5.12 -3.69
CA GLN A 61 -5.39 3.74 -3.98
C GLN A 61 -4.59 2.74 -3.15
N ILE A 62 -3.39 3.10 -2.69
CA ILE A 62 -2.53 2.22 -1.90
C ILE A 62 -2.97 2.20 -0.44
N PHE A 63 -3.22 3.35 0.17
CA PHE A 63 -3.45 3.46 1.62
C PHE A 63 -4.93 3.65 1.95
N PHE A 64 -5.40 2.96 2.98
CA PHE A 64 -6.81 3.01 3.40
C PHE A 64 -7.21 4.40 3.93
N ASP A 65 -6.33 5.08 4.65
CA ASP A 65 -6.61 6.35 5.36
C ASP A 65 -5.97 7.58 4.69
N TYR A 66 -5.57 7.50 3.41
CA TYR A 66 -4.79 8.55 2.77
C TYR A 66 -5.49 9.93 2.78
N SER A 67 -6.81 9.95 2.60
CA SER A 67 -7.60 11.19 2.61
C SER A 67 -7.74 11.81 4.00
N SER A 68 -7.55 11.02 5.07
CA SER A 68 -7.69 11.44 6.47
C SER A 68 -6.51 12.29 6.95
N GLU A 69 -5.36 12.18 6.29
CA GLU A 69 -4.11 12.88 6.64
C GLU A 69 -3.90 14.19 5.87
N LYS A 70 -4.75 14.53 4.89
CA LYS A 70 -4.69 15.83 4.19
C LYS A 70 -5.15 17.04 5.02
N VAL A 71 -5.49 16.84 6.29
CA VAL A 71 -5.81 17.93 7.23
C VAL A 71 -4.61 18.14 8.15
N ILE A 72 -3.78 19.14 7.83
CA ILE A 72 -3.03 20.11 8.67
C ILE A 72 -1.82 20.61 7.84
N THR A 73 -2.11 21.41 6.83
CA THR A 73 -1.28 22.55 6.42
C THR A 73 -2.23 23.59 5.86
N THR A 74 -3.12 24.09 6.73
CA THR A 74 -3.72 25.40 6.51
C THR A 74 -2.64 26.43 6.81
N ASP A 75 -2.38 27.24 5.79
CA ASP A 75 -1.53 28.42 5.79
C ASP A 75 -1.66 29.21 7.09
N LYS A 76 -0.60 29.21 7.92
CA LYS A 76 -0.40 30.30 8.87
C LYS A 76 0.19 31.47 8.10
N GLU A 77 -0.71 32.38 7.75
CA GLU A 77 -0.54 33.84 7.72
C GLU A 77 0.90 34.35 7.80
N LEU A 78 1.34 35.00 6.71
CA LEU A 78 2.23 36.16 6.78
C LEU A 78 1.57 37.30 5.99
N THR A 79 0.48 37.81 6.56
CA THR A 79 0.21 39.25 6.47
C THR A 79 0.95 39.93 7.61
N ASN A 80 2.03 40.63 7.27
CA ASN A 80 2.47 41.85 7.93
C ASN A 80 3.06 42.78 6.87
#